data_AF-A0A0P6XDF9-F1
#
_entry.id   AF-A0A0P6XDF9-F1
#
_cell.length_a   1.000
_cell.length_b   1.000
_cell.length_c   1.000
_cell.angle_alpha   90.00
_cell.angle_beta   90.00
_cell.angle_gamma   90.00
#
_symmetry.space_group_name_H-M   'P 1'
#
loop_
_entity.id
_entity.type
_entity.pdbx_description
1 polymer ?
#
loop_
_entity_poly.entity_id
_entity_poly.type
_entity_poly.pdbx_seq_one_letter_code
_entity_poly.pdbx_strand_id
1 'polypeptide(L)'
;MAGLSFIHHLRETLSEIENNLTDGIAAISPWITPLPSAALVANAVVQDLHWNQALGWITAAIIESLGLTTVSTSLQLWDYNTAKRKTDPGAPFMLAALLVGVYLFSTIGLTVLLDIFPEMGRYAPALFPLLALVGAVNLALRSGHRRRLAGIAQDRADRKAERQSLRPSAGNLTDLLTSNTTSNSVYPDNSLAKARQARTAIQGNRLDNLLTLYRDNPTIGVTDAARTLNMSRQTIYTYLDRLESDGRIRRNGHGIEVIGEDAK
;
A
#
# COMPACT_ATOMS: atom_id res chain seq x y z
N MET A 1 15.15 17.51 37.83
CA MET A 1 14.80 16.64 36.68
C MET A 1 13.43 16.92 36.06
N ALA A 2 12.45 17.53 36.76
CA ALA A 2 11.11 17.79 36.21
C ALA A 2 11.05 18.88 35.10
N GLY A 3 11.92 19.89 35.13
CA GLY A 3 11.91 20.96 34.11
C GLY A 3 12.36 20.51 32.71
N LEU A 4 13.23 19.50 32.62
CA LEU A 4 13.70 18.94 31.35
C LEU A 4 12.60 18.11 30.66
N SER A 5 11.80 17.34 31.40
CA SER A 5 10.72 16.53 30.80
C SER A 5 9.57 17.42 30.30
N PHE A 6 9.28 18.53 30.97
CA PHE A 6 8.27 19.50 30.52
C PHE A 6 8.67 20.15 29.19
N ILE A 7 9.93 20.55 29.04
CA ILE A 7 10.44 21.15 27.79
C ILE A 7 10.43 20.13 26.64
N HIS A 8 10.80 18.87 26.91
CA HIS A 8 10.73 17.81 25.89
C HIS A 8 9.28 17.54 25.44
N HIS A 9 8.34 17.43 26.37
CA HIS A 9 6.93 17.20 26.06
C HIS A 9 6.31 18.39 25.30
N LEU A 10 6.70 19.62 25.63
CA LEU A 10 6.26 20.82 24.93
C LEU A 10 6.83 20.88 23.51
N ARG A 11 8.07 20.45 23.30
CA ARG A 11 8.66 20.34 21.95
C ARG A 11 7.98 19.25 21.11
N GLU A 12 7.68 18.10 21.70
CA GLU A 12 6.99 17.00 21.03
C GLU A 12 5.59 17.43 20.59
N THR A 13 4.80 18.02 21.49
CA THR A 13 3.45 18.53 21.17
C THR A 13 3.48 19.63 20.10
N LEU A 14 4.42 20.57 20.16
CA LEU A 14 4.59 21.56 19.10
C LEU A 14 4.96 20.93 17.75
N SER A 15 5.84 19.94 17.75
CA SER A 15 6.22 19.22 16.52
C SER A 15 5.08 18.40 15.94
N GLU A 16 4.23 17.78 16.79
CA GLU A 16 3.03 17.09 16.36
C GLU A 16 2.02 18.06 15.75
N ILE A 17 1.82 19.23 16.35
CA ILE A 17 0.94 20.29 15.81
C ILE A 17 1.48 20.81 14.48
N GLU A 18 2.78 21.07 14.38
CA GLU A 18 3.44 21.55 13.15
C GLU A 18 3.29 20.53 12.02
N ASN A 19 3.53 19.24 12.29
CA ASN A 19 3.36 18.18 11.31
C ASN A 19 1.89 18.06 10.87
N ASN A 20 0.96 18.04 11.82
CA ASN A 20 -0.48 17.96 11.50
C ASN A 20 -0.96 19.18 10.69
N LEU A 21 -0.48 20.38 11.01
CA LEU A 21 -0.81 21.59 10.26
C LEU A 21 -0.21 21.57 8.85
N THR A 22 1.06 21.18 8.75
CA THR A 22 1.77 21.06 7.46
C THR A 22 1.09 20.03 6.57
N ASP A 23 0.72 18.87 7.12
CA ASP A 23 -0.03 17.83 6.41
C ASP A 23 -1.41 18.32 5.99
N GLY A 24 -2.10 19.09 6.84
CA GLY A 24 -3.37 19.73 6.51
C GLY A 24 -3.24 20.74 5.36
N ILE A 25 -2.23 21.61 5.41
CA ILE A 25 -1.93 22.55 4.33
C ILE A 25 -1.58 21.80 3.06
N ALA A 26 -0.76 20.74 3.14
CA ALA A 26 -0.37 19.93 1.99
C ALA A 26 -1.57 19.19 1.37
N ALA A 27 -2.55 18.79 2.17
CA ALA A 27 -3.78 18.15 1.68
C ALA A 27 -4.69 19.11 0.91
N ILE A 28 -4.74 20.40 1.30
CA ILE A 28 -5.62 21.40 0.69
C ILE A 28 -4.92 22.15 -0.45
N SER A 29 -3.60 22.36 -0.36
CA SER A 29 -2.83 23.16 -1.31
C SER A 29 -3.10 22.80 -2.78
N PRO A 30 -3.10 21.51 -3.21
CA PRO A 30 -3.39 21.13 -4.59
C PRO A 30 -4.76 21.58 -5.11
N TRP A 31 -5.75 21.78 -4.23
CA TRP A 31 -7.08 22.24 -4.60
C TRP A 31 -7.17 23.76 -4.76
N ILE A 32 -6.27 24.50 -4.11
CA ILE A 32 -6.23 25.97 -4.14
C ILE A 32 -5.26 26.47 -5.23
N THR A 33 -4.17 25.74 -5.48
CA THR A 33 -3.15 26.09 -6.48
C THR A 33 -3.72 26.48 -7.86
N PRO A 34 -4.80 25.86 -8.38
CA PRO A 34 -5.36 26.21 -9.68
C PRO A 34 -6.18 27.51 -9.71
N LEU A 35 -6.53 28.11 -8.55
CA LEU A 35 -7.43 29.28 -8.51
C LEU A 35 -6.91 30.51 -9.28
N PRO A 36 -5.61 30.89 -9.21
CA PRO A 36 -5.10 31.99 -10.02
C PRO A 36 -5.23 31.71 -11.52
N SER A 37 -4.94 30.47 -11.96
CA SER A 37 -5.10 30.04 -13.35
C SER A 37 -6.56 30.09 -13.78
N ALA A 38 -7.49 29.63 -12.93
CA ALA A 38 -8.93 29.70 -13.18
C ALA A 38 -9.40 31.14 -13.43
N ALA A 39 -8.94 32.10 -12.63
CA ALA A 39 -9.29 33.51 -12.80
C ALA A 39 -8.79 34.06 -14.14
N LEU A 40 -7.57 33.69 -14.57
CA LEU A 40 -7.03 34.09 -15.87
C LEU A 40 -7.83 33.50 -17.03
N VAL A 41 -8.18 32.21 -16.96
CA VAL A 41 -9.01 31.56 -17.97
C VAL A 41 -10.40 32.20 -18.06
N ALA A 42 -11.02 32.49 -16.91
CA ALA A 42 -12.32 33.17 -16.88
C ALA A 42 -12.24 34.56 -17.54
N ASN A 43 -11.19 35.31 -17.26
CA ASN A 43 -10.97 36.63 -17.87
C ASN A 43 -10.76 36.52 -19.38
N ALA A 44 -9.89 35.63 -19.85
CA ALA A 44 -9.64 35.44 -21.28
C ALA A 44 -10.90 35.06 -22.05
N VAL A 45 -11.72 34.14 -21.52
CA VAL A 45 -12.96 33.74 -22.19
C VAL A 45 -14.01 34.86 -22.20
N VAL A 46 -14.03 35.72 -21.19
CA VAL A 46 -14.92 36.89 -21.16
C VAL A 46 -14.45 37.99 -22.09
N GLN A 47 -13.15 38.29 -22.10
CA GLN A 47 -12.57 39.41 -22.85
C GLN A 47 -12.36 39.07 -24.32
N ASP A 48 -11.74 37.94 -24.62
CA ASP A 48 -11.32 37.60 -25.99
C ASP A 48 -12.44 36.88 -26.75
N LEU A 49 -13.18 36.00 -26.07
CA LEU A 49 -14.27 35.25 -26.68
C LEU A 49 -15.64 35.94 -26.49
N HIS A 50 -15.68 37.05 -25.74
CA HIS A 50 -16.88 37.86 -25.51
C HIS A 50 -18.03 37.06 -24.85
N TRP A 51 -17.70 36.04 -24.05
CA TRP A 51 -18.70 35.28 -23.31
C TRP A 51 -19.17 36.05 -22.08
N ASN A 52 -20.35 35.70 -21.56
CA ASN A 52 -20.81 36.28 -20.31
C ASN A 52 -19.95 35.80 -19.12
N GLN A 53 -19.95 36.57 -18.04
CA GLN A 53 -19.09 36.31 -16.88
C GLN A 53 -19.40 34.98 -16.18
N ALA A 54 -20.67 34.57 -16.15
CA ALA A 54 -21.07 33.28 -15.56
C ALA A 54 -20.45 32.10 -16.33
N LEU A 55 -20.49 32.14 -17.66
CA LEU A 55 -19.89 31.12 -18.53
C LEU A 55 -18.36 31.12 -18.41
N GLY A 56 -17.72 32.28 -18.22
CA GLY A 56 -16.28 32.37 -17.95
C GLY A 56 -15.86 31.56 -16.72
N TRP A 57 -16.53 31.76 -15.58
CA TRP A 57 -16.24 31.01 -14.35
C TRP A 57 -16.58 29.52 -14.44
N ILE A 58 -17.68 29.16 -15.11
CA ILE A 58 -18.04 27.75 -15.36
C ILE A 58 -16.94 27.09 -16.21
N THR A 59 -16.48 27.76 -17.26
CA THR A 59 -15.43 27.26 -18.16
C THR A 59 -14.12 27.08 -17.41
N ALA A 60 -13.72 28.06 -16.60
CA ALA A 60 -12.53 27.98 -15.77
C ALA A 60 -12.60 26.80 -14.78
N ALA A 61 -13.73 26.62 -14.09
CA ALA A 61 -13.92 25.50 -13.17
C ALA A 61 -13.82 24.14 -13.86
N ILE A 62 -14.38 24.01 -15.08
CA ILE A 62 -14.29 22.79 -15.89
C ILE A 62 -12.84 22.52 -16.29
N ILE A 63 -12.15 23.53 -16.82
CA ILE A 63 -10.76 23.39 -17.32
C ILE A 63 -9.81 23.01 -16.19
N GLU A 64 -9.91 23.65 -15.01
CA GLU A 64 -9.03 23.31 -13.89
C GLU A 64 -9.37 21.95 -13.25
N SER A 65 -10.65 21.59 -13.17
CA SER A 65 -11.04 20.23 -12.74
C SER A 65 -10.49 19.17 -13.69
N LEU A 66 -10.51 19.45 -14.99
CA LEU A 66 -9.93 18.58 -16.01
C LEU A 66 -8.41 18.50 -15.86
N GLY A 67 -7.73 19.62 -15.64
CA GLY A 67 -6.29 19.68 -15.39
C GLY A 67 -5.87 18.81 -14.20
N LEU A 68 -6.49 19.04 -13.04
CA LEU A 68 -6.24 18.27 -11.81
C LEU A 68 -6.44 16.77 -12.02
N THR A 69 -7.57 16.38 -12.62
CA THR A 69 -7.89 14.96 -12.82
C THR A 69 -6.97 14.30 -13.85
N THR A 70 -6.49 15.04 -14.85
CA THR A 70 -5.58 14.53 -15.88
C THR A 70 -4.17 14.33 -15.32
N VAL A 71 -3.65 15.31 -14.58
CA VAL A 71 -2.35 15.20 -13.87
C VAL A 71 -2.40 14.06 -12.85
N SER A 72 -3.44 14.00 -12.02
CA SER A 72 -3.62 12.93 -11.04
C SER A 72 -3.66 11.55 -11.68
N THR A 73 -4.39 11.40 -12.80
CA THR A 73 -4.46 10.13 -13.53
C THR A 73 -3.10 9.76 -14.13
N SER A 74 -2.37 10.72 -14.69
CA SER A 74 -1.02 10.49 -15.23
C SER A 74 -0.06 9.97 -14.15
N LEU A 75 -0.04 10.61 -12.98
CA LEU A 75 0.79 10.19 -11.84
C LEU A 75 0.40 8.79 -11.35
N GLN A 76 -0.90 8.49 -11.20
CA GLN A 76 -1.36 7.15 -10.82
C GLN A 76 -0.91 6.06 -11.80
N LEU A 77 -0.93 6.35 -13.11
CA LEU A 77 -0.49 5.40 -14.13
C LEU A 77 1.04 5.23 -14.12
N TRP A 78 1.79 6.29 -13.81
CA TRP A 78 3.22 6.23 -13.60
C TRP A 78 3.58 5.36 -12.39
N ASP A 79 2.98 5.65 -11.22
CA ASP A 79 3.18 4.89 -9.98
C ASP A 79 2.81 3.41 -10.15
N TYR A 80 1.72 3.13 -10.86
CA TYR A 80 1.37 1.75 -11.19
C TYR A 80 2.46 1.08 -12.04
N ASN A 81 3.00 1.77 -13.04
CA ASN A 81 4.02 1.21 -13.92
C ASN A 81 5.35 0.96 -13.22
N THR A 82 5.69 1.74 -12.19
CA THR A 82 6.90 1.53 -11.37
C THR A 82 6.70 0.38 -10.37
N ALA A 83 5.50 0.22 -9.81
CA ALA A 83 5.20 -0.76 -8.77
C ALA A 83 4.63 -2.10 -9.29
N LYS A 84 4.26 -2.21 -10.57
CA LYS A 84 3.64 -3.43 -11.12
C LYS A 84 4.60 -4.62 -11.19
N ARG A 85 4.02 -5.84 -11.25
CA ARG A 85 4.79 -7.06 -11.50
C ARG A 85 5.18 -7.16 -12.97
N LYS A 86 6.23 -7.94 -13.26
CA LYS A 86 6.67 -8.21 -14.64
C LYS A 86 5.59 -8.87 -15.51
N THR A 87 4.67 -9.61 -14.90
CA THR A 87 3.56 -10.31 -15.56
C THR A 87 2.36 -9.41 -15.84
N ASP A 88 2.25 -8.27 -15.16
CA ASP A 88 1.05 -7.44 -15.23
C ASP A 88 1.16 -6.45 -16.41
N PRO A 89 0.08 -6.25 -17.20
CA PRO A 89 0.11 -5.37 -18.36
C PRO A 89 0.35 -3.92 -17.93
N GLY A 90 1.09 -3.17 -18.76
CA GLY A 90 1.42 -1.77 -18.51
C GLY A 90 0.22 -0.82 -18.59
N ALA A 91 0.28 0.24 -17.79
CA ALA A 91 -0.56 1.41 -17.95
C ALA A 91 -0.09 2.30 -19.11
N PRO A 92 -1.00 2.87 -19.91
CA PRO A 92 -0.66 3.80 -21.00
C PRO A 92 -0.29 5.18 -20.44
N PHE A 93 0.80 5.25 -19.67
CA PHE A 93 1.28 6.48 -19.05
C PHE A 93 1.61 7.56 -20.09
N MET A 94 2.27 7.20 -21.20
CA MET A 94 2.63 8.16 -22.24
C MET A 94 1.43 8.90 -22.81
N LEU A 95 0.30 8.21 -22.98
CA LEU A 95 -0.94 8.85 -23.42
C LEU A 95 -1.44 9.85 -22.37
N ALA A 96 -1.45 9.47 -21.09
CA ALA A 96 -1.85 10.36 -20.01
C ALA A 96 -0.93 11.59 -19.87
N ALA A 97 0.38 11.40 -20.00
CA ALA A 97 1.36 12.49 -19.98
C ALA A 97 1.15 13.44 -21.17
N LEU A 98 0.85 12.90 -22.36
CA LEU A 98 0.51 13.70 -23.53
C LEU A 98 -0.78 14.52 -23.28
N LEU A 99 -1.81 13.93 -22.66
CA LEU A 99 -3.02 14.67 -22.29
C LEU A 99 -2.73 15.83 -21.31
N VAL A 100 -1.81 15.66 -20.36
CA VAL A 100 -1.35 16.77 -19.50
C VAL A 100 -0.73 17.87 -20.33
N GLY A 101 0.14 17.52 -21.29
CA GLY A 101 0.73 18.49 -22.22
C GLY A 101 -0.30 19.24 -23.05
N VAL A 102 -1.30 18.54 -23.59
CA VAL A 102 -2.41 19.13 -24.36
C VAL A 102 -3.25 20.08 -23.50
N TYR A 103 -3.54 19.72 -22.24
CA TYR A 103 -4.20 20.61 -21.28
C TYR A 103 -3.35 21.87 -21.03
N LEU A 104 -2.08 21.73 -20.67
CA LEU A 104 -1.20 22.88 -20.40
C LEU A 104 -1.08 23.82 -21.60
N PHE A 105 -0.91 23.25 -22.80
CA PHE A 105 -0.86 24.02 -24.03
C PHE A 105 -2.16 24.79 -24.27
N SER A 106 -3.31 24.19 -24.01
CA SER A 106 -4.61 24.84 -24.19
C SER A 106 -4.84 25.95 -23.17
N THR A 107 -4.49 25.74 -21.90
CA THR A 107 -4.66 26.74 -20.83
C THR A 107 -3.73 27.94 -21.03
N ILE A 108 -2.46 27.68 -21.39
CA ILE A 108 -1.50 28.75 -21.74
C ILE A 108 -1.94 29.44 -23.04
N GLY A 109 -2.46 28.68 -24.01
CA GLY A 109 -3.02 29.20 -25.25
C GLY A 109 -4.17 30.17 -25.03
N LEU A 110 -5.09 29.84 -24.13
CA LEU A 110 -6.22 30.71 -23.80
C LEU A 110 -5.79 31.96 -23.01
N THR A 111 -4.77 31.87 -22.17
CA THR A 111 -4.39 32.98 -21.29
C THR A 111 -3.28 33.84 -21.89
N VAL A 112 -2.08 33.29 -22.03
CA VAL A 112 -0.89 34.04 -22.45
C VAL A 112 -0.85 34.25 -23.96
N LEU A 113 -1.24 33.25 -24.75
CA LEU A 113 -1.06 33.34 -26.21
C LEU A 113 -2.05 34.32 -26.86
N LEU A 114 -3.27 34.44 -26.32
CA LEU A 114 -4.23 35.45 -26.78
C LEU A 114 -3.78 36.87 -26.42
N ASP A 115 -3.22 37.07 -25.22
CA ASP A 115 -2.64 38.34 -24.81
C ASP A 115 -1.49 38.78 -25.75
N ILE A 116 -0.63 37.84 -26.18
CA ILE A 116 0.51 38.15 -27.06
C ILE A 116 0.08 38.27 -28.53
N PHE A 117 -0.85 37.43 -29.00
CA PHE A 117 -1.29 37.38 -30.39
C PHE A 117 -2.82 37.46 -30.51
N PRO A 118 -3.41 38.66 -30.38
CA PRO A 118 -4.86 38.83 -30.38
C PRO A 118 -5.55 38.33 -31.67
N GLU A 119 -4.84 38.40 -32.81
CA GLU A 119 -5.31 37.92 -34.12
C GLU A 119 -5.63 36.40 -34.13
N MET A 120 -5.08 35.64 -33.18
CA MET A 120 -5.35 34.21 -33.04
C MET A 120 -6.64 33.92 -32.25
N GLY A 121 -7.28 34.95 -31.68
CA GLY A 121 -8.53 34.83 -30.92
C GLY A 121 -9.66 34.15 -31.69
N ARG A 122 -9.71 34.33 -33.02
CA ARG A 122 -10.68 33.64 -33.89
C ARG A 122 -10.55 32.10 -33.86
N TYR A 123 -9.38 31.58 -33.51
CA TYR A 123 -9.11 30.14 -33.43
C TYR A 123 -9.22 29.59 -32.00
N ALA A 124 -9.28 30.46 -30.98
CA ALA A 124 -9.36 30.06 -29.57
C ALA A 124 -10.50 29.07 -29.28
N PRO A 125 -11.71 29.20 -29.88
CA PRO A 125 -12.77 28.23 -29.66
C PRO A 125 -12.43 26.79 -30.07
N ALA A 126 -11.44 26.59 -30.95
CA ALA A 126 -10.98 25.26 -31.35
C ALA A 126 -10.25 24.49 -30.22
N LEU A 127 -9.83 25.18 -29.16
CA LEU A 127 -9.24 24.55 -27.98
C LEU A 127 -10.28 23.78 -27.15
N PHE A 128 -11.57 24.19 -27.17
CA PHE A 128 -12.60 23.51 -26.36
C PHE A 128 -12.90 22.09 -26.84
N PRO A 129 -13.09 21.79 -28.14
CA PRO A 129 -13.21 20.41 -28.62
C PRO A 129 -11.99 19.54 -28.28
N LEU A 130 -10.80 20.12 -28.32
CA LEU A 130 -9.56 19.44 -27.96
C LEU A 130 -9.49 19.13 -26.46
N LEU A 131 -9.91 20.06 -25.60
CA LEU A 131 -10.08 19.82 -24.16
C LEU A 131 -11.20 18.81 -23.86
N ALA A 132 -12.30 18.82 -24.61
CA ALA A 132 -13.36 17.81 -24.48
C ALA A 132 -12.84 16.41 -24.79
N LEU A 133 -12.00 16.28 -25.83
CA LEU A 133 -11.31 15.03 -26.14
C LEU A 133 -10.38 14.60 -25.00
N VAL A 134 -9.62 15.53 -24.40
CA VAL A 134 -8.80 15.25 -23.21
C VAL A 134 -9.67 14.68 -22.08
N GLY A 135 -10.82 15.28 -21.79
CA GLY A 135 -11.77 14.78 -20.79
C GLY A 135 -12.27 13.37 -21.07
N ALA A 136 -12.69 13.10 -22.30
CA ALA A 136 -13.19 11.79 -22.70
C ALA A 136 -12.10 10.70 -22.58
N VAL A 137 -10.89 10.97 -23.09
CA VAL A 137 -9.78 10.03 -23.02
C VAL A 137 -9.32 9.84 -21.57
N ASN A 138 -9.24 10.90 -20.76
CA ASN A 138 -8.87 10.81 -19.35
C ASN A 138 -9.87 9.93 -18.57
N LEU A 139 -11.17 10.09 -18.82
CA LEU A 139 -12.20 9.24 -18.22
C LEU A 139 -12.04 7.76 -18.65
N ALA A 140 -11.77 7.52 -19.93
CA ALA A 140 -11.53 6.17 -20.45
C ALA A 140 -10.27 5.53 -19.82
N LEU A 141 -9.20 6.30 -19.65
CA LEU A 141 -7.97 5.87 -18.98
C LEU A 141 -8.23 5.49 -17.53
N ARG A 142 -8.97 6.33 -16.79
CA ARG A 142 -9.31 6.08 -15.39
C ARG A 142 -10.21 4.86 -15.24
N SER A 143 -11.21 4.70 -16.10
CA SER A 143 -12.07 3.50 -16.15
C SER A 143 -11.26 2.24 -16.48
N GLY A 144 -10.38 2.31 -17.49
CA GLY A 144 -9.49 1.22 -17.87
C GLY A 144 -8.49 0.85 -16.77
N HIS A 145 -7.97 1.83 -16.03
CA HIS A 145 -7.10 1.57 -14.89
C HIS A 145 -7.83 0.88 -13.74
N ARG A 146 -9.03 1.36 -13.37
CA ARG A 146 -9.88 0.71 -12.35
C ARG A 146 -10.18 -0.75 -12.68
N ARG A 147 -10.54 -1.04 -13.94
CA ARG A 147 -10.78 -2.41 -14.41
C ARG A 147 -9.55 -3.32 -14.27
N ARG A 148 -8.36 -2.80 -14.58
CA ARG A 148 -7.11 -3.56 -14.41
C ARG A 148 -6.82 -3.89 -12.95
N LEU A 149 -6.97 -2.91 -12.06
CA LEU A 149 -6.77 -3.15 -10.63
C LEU A 149 -7.77 -4.18 -10.08
N ALA A 150 -9.03 -4.12 -10.51
CA ALA A 150 -10.05 -5.11 -10.15
C ALA A 150 -9.70 -6.51 -10.65
N GLY A 151 -9.27 -6.65 -11.91
CA GLY A 151 -8.85 -7.95 -12.46
C GLY A 151 -7.65 -8.53 -11.71
N ILE A 152 -6.62 -7.73 -11.43
CA ILE A 152 -5.46 -8.18 -10.65
C ILE A 152 -5.84 -8.57 -9.22
N ALA A 153 -6.77 -7.84 -8.60
CA ALA A 153 -7.28 -8.19 -7.27
C ALA A 153 -8.04 -9.52 -7.27
N GLN A 154 -8.86 -9.75 -8.31
CA GLN A 154 -9.59 -11.00 -8.52
C GLN A 154 -8.64 -12.16 -8.77
N ASP A 155 -7.68 -12.04 -9.68
CA ASP A 155 -6.66 -13.07 -9.93
C ASP A 155 -5.88 -13.43 -8.65
N ARG A 156 -5.59 -12.42 -7.81
CA ARG A 156 -4.94 -12.65 -6.51
C ARG A 156 -5.88 -13.35 -5.52
N ALA A 157 -7.18 -13.08 -5.57
CA ALA A 157 -8.17 -13.76 -4.74
C ALA A 157 -8.34 -15.22 -5.19
N ASP A 158 -8.43 -15.48 -6.49
CA ASP A 158 -8.62 -16.81 -7.06
C ASP A 158 -7.40 -17.71 -6.78
N ARG A 159 -6.18 -17.19 -6.97
CA ARG A 159 -4.94 -17.93 -6.60
C ARG A 159 -4.85 -18.19 -5.10
N LYS A 160 -5.42 -17.33 -4.25
CA LYS A 160 -5.47 -17.57 -2.80
C LYS A 160 -6.50 -18.65 -2.47
N ALA A 161 -7.66 -18.63 -3.12
CA ALA A 161 -8.70 -19.64 -2.96
C ALA A 161 -8.22 -21.03 -3.43
N GLU A 162 -7.55 -21.10 -4.58
CA GLU A 162 -6.96 -22.35 -5.10
C GLU A 162 -5.88 -22.91 -4.16
N ARG A 163 -5.01 -22.06 -3.60
CA ARG A 163 -4.04 -22.49 -2.58
C ARG A 163 -4.71 -22.97 -1.28
N GLN A 164 -5.90 -22.48 -0.98
CA GLN A 164 -6.67 -22.91 0.19
C GLN A 164 -7.42 -24.22 -0.07
N SER A 165 -7.89 -24.47 -1.31
CA SER A 165 -8.54 -25.73 -1.69
C SER A 165 -7.55 -26.87 -1.90
N LEU A 166 -6.33 -26.57 -2.39
CA LEU A 166 -5.25 -27.55 -2.55
C LEU A 166 -4.49 -27.85 -1.24
N ARG A 167 -4.63 -26.99 -0.22
CA ARG A 167 -4.25 -27.41 1.13
C ARG A 167 -5.23 -28.51 1.52
N PRO A 168 -4.77 -29.74 1.83
CA PRO A 168 -5.65 -30.73 2.43
C PRO A 168 -6.31 -30.04 3.60
N SER A 169 -7.65 -29.99 3.60
CA SER A 169 -8.38 -29.62 4.79
C SER A 169 -7.75 -30.44 5.90
N ALA A 170 -7.18 -29.79 6.93
CA ALA A 170 -6.73 -30.51 8.12
C ALA A 170 -7.86 -31.39 8.67
N GLY A 171 -9.11 -31.09 8.28
CA GLY A 171 -10.30 -31.94 8.36
C GLY A 171 -10.14 -33.37 7.83
N ASN A 172 -9.47 -33.64 6.70
CA ASN A 172 -9.38 -34.99 6.13
C ASN A 172 -8.43 -35.92 6.91
N LEU A 173 -7.39 -35.37 7.55
CA LEU A 173 -6.53 -36.15 8.45
C LEU A 173 -7.25 -36.44 9.76
N THR A 174 -8.09 -35.51 10.26
CA THR A 174 -8.99 -35.80 11.38
C THR A 174 -10.11 -36.76 11.01
N ASP A 175 -10.75 -36.66 9.84
CA ASP A 175 -11.83 -37.57 9.41
C ASP A 175 -11.34 -39.01 9.19
N LEU A 176 -10.09 -39.18 8.75
CA LEU A 176 -9.44 -40.50 8.71
C LEU A 176 -9.05 -41.03 10.10
N LEU A 177 -8.94 -40.16 11.12
CA LEU A 177 -8.66 -40.51 12.51
C LEU A 177 -9.92 -40.61 13.38
N THR A 178 -11.05 -40.01 12.97
CA THR A 178 -12.32 -39.97 13.71
C THR A 178 -13.37 -40.95 13.17
N SER A 179 -13.10 -41.69 12.09
CA SER A 179 -13.98 -42.78 11.63
C SER A 179 -14.14 -43.93 12.64
N ASN A 180 -13.46 -43.87 13.79
CA ASN A 180 -13.63 -44.80 14.92
C ASN A 180 -14.25 -44.16 16.17
N THR A 181 -14.88 -42.98 16.11
CA THR A 181 -15.53 -42.44 17.32
C THR A 181 -16.83 -41.71 17.00
N THR A 182 -17.88 -42.28 17.58
CA THR A 182 -19.30 -41.92 17.54
C THR A 182 -19.62 -40.44 17.81
N SER A 183 -20.69 -40.00 17.15
CA SER A 183 -21.44 -38.74 17.28
C SER A 183 -21.47 -38.08 18.66
N ASN A 184 -21.31 -36.75 18.71
CA ASN A 184 -22.41 -35.79 18.91
C ASN A 184 -21.89 -34.36 19.13
N SER A 185 -22.80 -33.40 18.90
CA SER A 185 -22.80 -32.03 19.44
C SER A 185 -22.20 -30.91 18.57
N VAL A 186 -23.11 -30.14 18.00
CA VAL A 186 -22.92 -28.80 17.44
C VAL A 186 -22.57 -27.84 18.59
N TYR A 187 -21.41 -27.18 18.50
CA TYR A 187 -21.03 -26.04 19.34
C TYR A 187 -20.23 -25.04 18.49
N PRO A 188 -20.74 -23.82 18.22
CA PRO A 188 -19.93 -22.78 17.61
C PRO A 188 -19.00 -22.15 18.68
N ASP A 189 -17.86 -21.61 18.24
CA ASP A 189 -16.79 -20.90 19.00
C ASP A 189 -15.54 -21.65 19.49
N ASN A 190 -15.43 -22.97 19.31
CA ASN A 190 -14.20 -23.67 19.71
C ASN A 190 -13.05 -23.56 18.68
N SER A 191 -13.26 -22.90 17.53
CA SER A 191 -12.26 -22.87 16.43
C SER A 191 -11.05 -22.00 16.75
N LEU A 192 -11.25 -20.83 17.36
CA LEU A 192 -10.16 -19.93 17.74
C LEU A 192 -9.36 -20.46 18.93
N ALA A 193 -10.03 -21.08 19.90
CA ALA A 193 -9.37 -21.74 21.03
C ALA A 193 -8.52 -22.95 20.57
N LYS A 194 -9.09 -23.81 19.72
CA LYS A 194 -8.35 -24.93 19.10
C LYS A 194 -7.19 -24.45 18.22
N ALA A 195 -7.35 -23.36 17.47
CA ALA A 195 -6.27 -22.80 16.65
C ALA A 195 -5.13 -22.23 17.50
N ARG A 196 -5.43 -21.60 18.64
CA ARG A 196 -4.42 -21.14 19.60
C ARG A 196 -3.70 -22.33 20.25
N GLN A 197 -4.43 -23.35 20.70
CA GLN A 197 -3.86 -24.57 21.27
C GLN A 197 -2.95 -25.30 20.29
N ALA A 198 -3.37 -25.44 19.02
CA ALA A 198 -2.56 -26.06 17.98
C ALA A 198 -1.26 -25.28 17.71
N ARG A 199 -1.32 -23.93 17.70
CA ARG A 199 -0.12 -23.10 17.54
C ARG A 199 0.85 -23.26 18.72
N THR A 200 0.35 -23.30 19.94
CA THR A 200 1.17 -23.51 21.14
C THR A 200 1.83 -24.90 21.13
N ALA A 201 1.10 -25.94 20.73
CA ALA A 201 1.64 -27.30 20.62
C ALA A 201 2.73 -27.40 19.53
N ILE A 202 2.51 -26.81 18.35
CA ILE A 202 3.53 -26.77 17.28
C ILE A 202 4.77 -26.01 17.74
N GLN A 203 4.59 -24.91 18.47
CA GLN A 203 5.70 -24.14 19.01
C GLN A 203 6.49 -24.94 20.06
N GLY A 204 5.81 -25.66 20.96
CA GLY A 204 6.45 -26.55 21.94
C GLY A 204 7.30 -27.62 21.28
N ASN A 205 6.74 -28.36 20.31
CA ASN A 205 7.48 -29.40 19.57
C ASN A 205 8.74 -28.84 18.87
N ARG A 206 8.67 -27.61 18.36
CA ARG A 206 9.82 -26.95 17.71
C ARG A 206 10.91 -26.55 18.72
N LEU A 207 10.52 -26.12 19.91
CA LEU A 207 11.42 -25.81 21.01
C LEU A 207 12.11 -27.06 21.54
N ASP A 208 11.38 -28.17 21.67
CA ASP A 208 11.95 -29.44 22.13
C ASP A 208 12.90 -30.03 21.08
N ASN A 209 12.55 -29.96 19.78
CA ASN A 209 13.48 -30.36 18.71
C ASN A 209 14.78 -29.53 18.70
N LEU A 210 14.70 -28.23 19.03
CA LEU A 210 15.87 -27.38 19.16
C LEU A 210 16.75 -27.80 20.34
N LEU A 211 16.14 -28.14 21.47
CA LEU A 211 16.85 -28.64 22.64
C LEU A 211 17.52 -29.99 22.36
N THR A 212 16.82 -30.94 21.74
CA THR A 212 17.40 -32.22 21.33
C THR A 212 18.60 -32.00 20.42
N LEU A 213 18.49 -31.10 19.44
CA LEU A 213 19.59 -30.80 18.52
C LEU A 213 20.83 -30.26 19.23
N TYR A 214 20.68 -29.34 20.20
CA TYR A 214 21.80 -28.80 20.97
C TYR A 214 22.31 -29.77 22.04
N ARG A 215 21.49 -30.71 22.51
CA ARG A 215 21.94 -31.79 23.38
C ARG A 215 22.86 -32.75 22.62
N ASP A 216 22.49 -33.09 21.40
CA ASP A 216 23.24 -34.01 20.54
C ASP A 216 24.47 -33.33 19.92
N ASN A 217 24.39 -32.03 19.63
CA ASN A 217 25.46 -31.25 19.00
C ASN A 217 25.65 -29.89 19.71
N PRO A 218 26.36 -29.84 20.85
CA PRO A 218 26.49 -28.62 21.66
C PRO A 218 27.20 -27.46 20.96
N THR A 219 28.03 -27.75 19.96
CA THR A 219 28.83 -26.78 19.23
C THR A 219 28.22 -26.35 17.89
N ILE A 220 27.02 -26.84 17.54
CA ILE A 220 26.38 -26.50 16.27
C ILE A 220 26.10 -24.99 16.20
N GLY A 221 26.49 -24.35 15.11
CA GLY A 221 26.23 -22.93 14.90
C GLY A 221 24.75 -22.67 14.63
N VAL A 222 24.25 -21.47 15.02
CA VAL A 222 22.86 -21.04 14.80
C VAL A 222 22.44 -21.16 13.33
N THR A 223 23.36 -20.89 12.39
CA THR A 223 23.11 -21.01 10.94
C THR A 223 22.86 -22.45 10.52
N ASP A 224 23.60 -23.39 11.08
CA ASP A 224 23.47 -24.81 10.74
C ASP A 224 22.27 -25.43 11.46
N ALA A 225 22.00 -25.03 12.70
CA ALA A 225 20.76 -25.40 13.40
C ALA A 225 19.50 -24.94 12.63
N ALA A 226 19.53 -23.73 12.07
CA ALA A 226 18.44 -23.21 11.24
C ALA A 226 18.21 -24.06 9.98
N ARG A 227 19.29 -24.55 9.34
CA ARG A 227 19.21 -25.45 8.18
C ARG A 227 18.69 -26.83 8.57
N THR A 228 19.22 -27.41 9.64
CA THR A 228 18.83 -28.74 10.13
C THR A 228 17.35 -28.80 10.50
N LEU A 229 16.82 -27.75 11.13
CA LEU A 229 15.42 -27.69 11.57
C LEU A 229 14.47 -27.02 10.55
N ASN A 230 14.98 -26.62 9.39
CA ASN A 230 14.23 -25.89 8.35
C ASN A 230 13.49 -24.65 8.92
N MET A 231 14.21 -23.83 9.69
CA MET A 231 13.70 -22.60 10.32
C MET A 231 14.52 -21.38 9.91
N SER A 232 13.98 -20.18 10.10
CA SER A 232 14.75 -18.95 9.90
C SER A 232 15.78 -18.76 11.02
N ARG A 233 16.93 -18.16 10.71
CA ARG A 233 17.95 -17.82 11.73
C ARG A 233 17.37 -16.95 12.85
N GLN A 234 16.50 -16.00 12.50
CA GLN A 234 15.81 -15.14 13.47
C GLN A 234 14.95 -15.96 14.44
N THR A 235 14.22 -16.96 13.93
CA THR A 235 13.39 -17.84 14.76
C THR A 235 14.24 -18.63 15.74
N ILE A 236 15.42 -19.11 15.32
CA ILE A 236 16.35 -19.81 16.22
C ILE A 236 16.84 -18.87 17.32
N TYR A 237 17.25 -17.63 17.01
CA TYR A 237 17.63 -16.65 18.04
C TYR A 237 16.52 -16.41 19.05
N THR A 238 15.29 -16.16 18.58
CA THR A 238 14.13 -15.97 19.46
C THR A 238 13.84 -17.19 20.35
N TYR A 239 14.02 -18.41 19.82
CA TYR A 239 13.81 -19.63 20.61
C TYR A 239 14.95 -19.86 21.61
N LEU A 240 16.19 -19.54 21.26
CA LEU A 240 17.31 -19.60 22.19
C LEU A 240 17.15 -18.61 23.33
N ASP A 241 16.77 -17.36 23.04
CA ASP A 241 16.53 -16.35 24.08
C ASP A 241 15.40 -16.80 25.03
N ARG A 242 14.36 -17.43 24.49
CA ARG A 242 13.27 -18.00 25.30
C ARG A 242 13.72 -19.20 26.14
N LEU A 243 14.50 -20.12 25.57
CA LEU A 243 15.03 -21.27 26.32
C LEU A 243 15.98 -20.84 27.43
N GLU A 244 16.73 -19.76 27.21
CA GLU A 244 17.64 -19.17 28.18
C GLU A 244 16.87 -18.45 29.29
N SER A 245 15.81 -17.70 28.95
CA SER A 245 14.90 -17.12 29.96
C SER A 245 14.17 -18.17 30.78
N ASP A 246 13.83 -19.29 30.15
CA ASP A 246 13.16 -20.43 30.79
C ASP A 246 14.16 -21.32 31.58
N GLY A 247 15.45 -20.97 31.60
CA GLY A 247 16.50 -21.69 32.34
C GLY A 247 16.86 -23.07 31.77
N ARG A 248 16.39 -23.41 30.57
CA ARG A 248 16.58 -24.71 29.91
C ARG A 248 17.91 -24.82 29.16
N ILE A 249 18.59 -23.71 28.90
CA ILE A 249 19.92 -23.68 28.27
C ILE A 249 20.81 -22.60 28.88
N ARG A 250 22.13 -22.72 28.66
CA ARG A 250 23.12 -21.68 28.95
C ARG A 250 24.15 -21.59 27.83
N ARG A 251 24.54 -20.36 27.46
CA ARG A 251 25.62 -20.10 26.50
C ARG A 251 26.94 -19.98 27.26
N ASN A 252 27.91 -20.86 26.98
CA ASN A 252 29.19 -20.94 27.72
C ASN A 252 30.40 -20.43 26.92
N GLY A 253 30.17 -19.69 25.84
CA GLY A 253 31.21 -19.17 24.95
C GLY A 253 31.86 -20.21 24.01
N HIS A 254 31.65 -21.50 24.26
CA HIS A 254 32.16 -22.61 23.44
C HIS A 254 31.03 -23.42 22.75
N GLY A 255 29.77 -23.11 23.07
CA GLY A 255 28.57 -23.77 22.55
C GLY A 255 27.33 -23.43 23.37
N ILE A 256 26.27 -24.20 23.15
CA ILE A 256 25.03 -24.14 23.93
C ILE A 256 24.93 -25.40 24.77
N GLU A 257 24.81 -25.21 26.09
CA GLU A 257 24.64 -26.29 27.06
C GLU A 257 23.15 -26.39 27.42
N VAL A 258 22.56 -27.58 27.25
CA VAL A 258 21.17 -27.84 27.64
C VAL A 258 21.12 -28.20 29.12
N ILE A 259 20.43 -27.39 29.91
CA ILE A 259 20.22 -27.59 31.34
C ILE A 259 18.85 -28.26 31.48
N GLY A 260 18.82 -29.58 31.54
CA GLY A 260 17.59 -30.36 31.72
C GLY A 260 17.77 -31.38 32.84
N GLU A 261 16.87 -31.33 33.83
CA GLU A 261 16.62 -32.26 34.93
C GLU A 261 17.40 -33.59 34.88
N ASP A 262 18.58 -33.58 35.50
CA ASP A 262 19.21 -34.77 36.10
C ASP A 262 19.59 -34.39 37.55
N ALA A 263 18.56 -34.16 38.37
CA ALA A 263 18.67 -34.20 39.82
C ALA A 263 17.29 -34.57 40.40
N LYS A 264 17.16 -35.85 40.73
CA LYS A 264 16.24 -36.48 41.70
C LYS A 264 15.16 -35.60 42.35
#